data_AF-A0A2N9IFZ6-F1
#
_entry.id   AF-A0A2N9IFZ6-F1
#
_cell.length_a   1.000
_cell.length_b   1.000
_cell.length_c   1.000
_cell.angle_alpha   90.00
_cell.angle_beta   90.00
_cell.angle_gamma   90.00
#
_symmetry.space_group_name_H-M   'P 1'
#
loop_
_entity.id
_entity.type
_entity.pdbx_description
1 polymer ?
#
loop_
_entity_poly.entity_id
_entity_poly.type
_entity_poly.pdbx_seq_one_letter_code
_entity_poly.pdbx_strand_id
1 'polypeptide(L)'
;MGRGKIEIKKIENLNSRQVTFSKRRTGLLKKAKELSVLCDAEVAVIIFSSTGKLYEFASNSMEHTLSRYSRGLDLDYPQKSSDEHAKEQPQDDVDALKNELARLRLEYKRMLGKDLDELSFKDLQLLEDQMSEGILAVKEKKEEAILEQLKRSRVQEQKAMLENDTLRKQIDEIRRSCKSPFLEFNPLERRFSCLGSKAVSTSASEENEYSDTSLHLGLPTEVRHKRKAQKINHTCNDSGSQVASE
;
A
#
# COMPACT_ATOMS: atom_id res chain seq x y z
N MET A 1 0.23 -57.84 14.13
CA MET A 1 0.18 -57.75 12.65
C MET A 1 1.54 -57.25 12.16
N GLY A 2 2.26 -58.03 11.36
CA GLY A 2 3.63 -57.73 10.93
C GLY A 2 3.72 -56.68 9.83
N ARG A 3 4.92 -56.10 9.64
CA ARG A 3 5.23 -55.20 8.52
C ARG A 3 5.42 -56.03 7.24
N GLY A 4 4.57 -55.83 6.24
CA GLY A 4 4.73 -56.42 4.90
C GLY A 4 5.80 -55.70 4.07
N LYS A 5 6.48 -56.44 3.18
CA LYS A 5 7.38 -55.86 2.17
C LYS A 5 6.56 -55.06 1.16
N ILE A 6 7.06 -53.88 0.77
CA ILE A 6 6.47 -53.03 -0.27
C ILE A 6 7.49 -52.75 -1.37
N GLU A 7 7.02 -52.57 -2.60
CA GLU A 7 7.85 -52.20 -3.75
C GLU A 7 8.35 -50.74 -3.63
N ILE A 8 9.56 -50.46 -4.13
CA ILE A 8 10.11 -49.10 -4.19
C ILE A 8 9.59 -48.41 -5.46
N LYS A 9 8.34 -47.94 -5.37
CA LYS A 9 7.67 -47.10 -6.37
C LYS A 9 6.81 -46.04 -5.67
N LYS A 10 6.33 -45.05 -6.43
CA LYS A 10 5.42 -44.02 -5.90
C LYS A 10 4.14 -44.69 -5.37
N ILE A 11 3.73 -44.33 -4.15
CA ILE A 11 2.47 -44.80 -3.57
C ILE A 11 1.33 -43.96 -4.16
N GLU A 12 0.43 -44.59 -4.90
CA GLU A 12 -0.67 -43.89 -5.58
C GLU A 12 -1.73 -43.38 -4.59
N ASN A 13 -2.10 -44.20 -3.61
CA ASN A 13 -3.07 -43.82 -2.59
C ASN A 13 -2.53 -42.70 -1.69
N LEU A 14 -3.20 -41.54 -1.69
CA LEU A 14 -2.79 -40.34 -0.97
C LEU A 14 -2.67 -40.54 0.55
N ASN A 15 -3.64 -41.20 1.17
CA ASN A 15 -3.66 -41.44 2.62
C ASN A 15 -2.51 -42.36 3.03
N SER A 16 -2.31 -43.45 2.28
CA SER A 16 -1.20 -44.38 2.49
C SER A 16 0.16 -43.69 2.28
N ARG A 17 0.26 -42.82 1.27
CA ARG A 17 1.46 -42.02 1.00
C ARG A 17 1.76 -41.05 2.14
N GLN A 18 0.76 -40.35 2.67
CA GLN A 18 0.93 -39.38 3.76
C GLN A 18 1.39 -40.06 5.06
N VAL A 19 0.77 -41.20 5.42
CA VAL A 19 1.16 -41.98 6.60
C VAL A 19 2.57 -42.54 6.42
N THR A 20 2.89 -43.06 5.23
CA THR A 20 4.21 -43.61 4.92
C THR A 20 5.29 -42.52 4.94
N PHE A 21 5.01 -41.36 4.33
CA PHE A 21 5.91 -40.20 4.37
C PHE A 21 6.21 -39.80 5.81
N SER A 22 5.18 -39.66 6.65
CA SER A 22 5.36 -39.28 8.06
C SER A 22 6.25 -40.27 8.81
N LYS A 23 6.01 -41.57 8.64
CA LYS A 23 6.80 -42.63 9.29
C LYS A 23 8.24 -42.71 8.74
N ARG A 24 8.42 -42.68 7.42
CA ARG A 24 9.75 -42.79 6.79
C ARG A 24 10.59 -41.54 7.03
N ARG A 25 10.01 -40.34 6.93
CA ARG A 25 10.66 -39.07 7.27
C ARG A 25 11.21 -39.14 8.70
N THR A 26 10.37 -39.46 9.68
CA THR A 26 10.83 -39.58 11.08
C THR A 26 11.90 -40.65 11.25
N GLY A 27 11.79 -41.79 10.57
CA GLY A 27 12.82 -42.84 10.60
C GLY A 27 14.16 -42.38 10.02
N LEU A 28 14.13 -41.66 8.89
CA LEU A 28 15.31 -41.11 8.24
C LEU A 28 16.01 -40.08 9.12
N LEU A 29 15.26 -39.14 9.70
CA LEU A 29 15.82 -38.13 10.62
C LEU A 29 16.46 -38.75 11.85
N LYS A 30 15.84 -39.81 12.42
CA LYS A 30 16.44 -40.57 13.52
C LYS A 30 17.75 -41.22 13.13
N LYS A 31 17.81 -41.84 11.94
CA LYS A 31 19.04 -42.48 11.44
C LYS A 31 20.15 -41.48 11.15
N ALA A 32 19.82 -40.32 10.59
CA ALA A 32 20.76 -39.24 10.38
C ALA A 32 21.36 -38.74 11.70
N LYS A 33 20.52 -38.58 12.73
CA LYS A 33 20.97 -38.21 14.09
C LYS A 33 21.82 -39.29 14.75
N GLU A 34 21.44 -40.56 14.63
CA GLU A 34 22.24 -41.67 15.14
C GLU A 34 23.63 -41.67 14.50
N LEU A 35 23.69 -41.52 13.17
CA LEU A 35 24.96 -41.48 12.43
C LEU A 35 25.85 -40.31 12.86
N SER A 36 25.27 -39.10 13.00
CA SER A 36 26.05 -37.93 13.39
C SER A 36 26.66 -38.08 14.78
N VAL A 37 25.94 -38.69 15.72
CA VAL A 37 26.43 -38.89 17.09
C VAL A 37 27.41 -40.06 17.18
N LEU A 38 27.13 -41.18 16.53
CA LEU A 38 27.96 -42.39 16.65
C LEU A 38 29.32 -42.25 15.98
N CYS A 39 29.38 -41.51 14.88
CA CYS A 39 30.59 -41.39 14.06
C CYS A 39 31.20 -39.98 14.06
N ASP A 40 30.68 -39.06 14.89
CA ASP A 40 31.04 -37.63 14.89
C ASP A 40 31.04 -37.02 13.47
N ALA A 41 30.03 -37.41 12.68
CA ALA A 41 29.90 -36.99 11.29
C ALA A 41 28.95 -35.79 11.17
N GLU A 42 29.32 -34.79 10.36
CA GLU A 42 28.39 -33.72 10.01
C GLU A 42 27.37 -34.24 8.99
N VAL A 43 26.09 -34.23 9.36
CA VAL A 43 25.00 -34.77 8.54
C VAL A 43 23.88 -33.75 8.45
N ALA A 44 23.45 -33.44 7.22
CA ALA A 44 22.25 -32.66 6.94
C ALA A 44 21.30 -33.43 6.03
N VAL A 45 19.99 -33.31 6.30
CA VAL A 45 18.92 -33.93 5.53
C VAL A 45 17.85 -32.88 5.25
N ILE A 46 17.52 -32.68 3.97
CA ILE A 46 16.49 -31.75 3.50
C ILE A 46 15.41 -32.54 2.76
N ILE A 47 14.14 -32.37 3.15
CA ILE A 47 13.00 -33.10 2.58
C ILE A 47 11.88 -32.12 2.25
N PHE A 48 11.57 -32.00 0.96
CA PHE A 48 10.37 -31.31 0.50
C PHE A 48 9.24 -32.32 0.31
N SER A 49 8.12 -32.09 0.98
CA SER A 49 6.90 -32.85 0.73
C SER A 49 6.25 -32.46 -0.60
N SER A 50 5.35 -33.30 -1.13
CA SER A 50 4.58 -32.95 -2.33
C SER A 50 3.67 -31.73 -2.17
N THR A 51 3.45 -31.26 -0.94
CA THR A 51 2.72 -30.02 -0.64
C THR A 51 3.64 -28.81 -0.48
N GLY A 52 4.95 -28.94 -0.77
CA GLY A 52 5.95 -27.87 -0.62
C GLY A 52 6.40 -27.61 0.81
N LYS A 53 5.91 -28.35 1.81
CA LYS A 53 6.39 -28.19 3.20
C LYS A 53 7.81 -28.73 3.33
N LEU A 54 8.69 -27.92 3.91
CA LEU A 54 10.07 -28.25 4.25
C LEU A 54 10.13 -29.01 5.58
N TYR A 55 10.92 -30.08 5.60
CA TYR A 55 11.34 -30.78 6.80
C TYR A 55 12.83 -31.00 6.73
N GLU A 56 13.54 -30.64 7.78
CA GLU A 56 14.98 -30.67 7.79
C GLU A 56 15.57 -31.14 9.11
N PHE A 57 16.81 -31.59 9.04
CA PHE A 57 17.66 -31.90 10.18
C PHE A 57 19.11 -31.57 9.80
N ALA A 58 19.84 -30.95 10.70
CA ALA A 58 21.28 -30.79 10.62
C ALA A 58 21.87 -31.16 11.98
N SER A 59 23.04 -31.78 12.00
CA SER A 59 23.76 -32.09 13.25
C SER A 59 24.27 -30.82 13.95
N ASN A 60 24.55 -29.76 13.20
CA ASN A 60 24.91 -28.43 13.69
C ASN A 60 23.95 -27.37 13.15
N SER A 61 24.43 -26.37 12.39
CA SER A 61 23.58 -25.40 11.67
C SER A 61 23.42 -25.81 10.20
N MET A 62 22.19 -25.75 9.69
CA MET A 62 21.92 -26.01 8.28
C MET A 62 22.71 -25.07 7.37
N GLU A 63 22.78 -23.79 7.72
CA GLU A 63 23.54 -22.78 6.97
C GLU A 63 25.03 -23.12 6.92
N HIS A 64 25.59 -23.59 8.05
CA HIS A 64 26.99 -23.99 8.14
C HIS A 64 27.28 -25.20 7.24
N THR A 65 26.44 -26.25 7.33
CA THR A 65 26.63 -27.46 6.52
C THR A 65 26.49 -27.17 5.02
N LEU A 66 25.51 -26.34 4.62
CA LEU A 66 25.35 -25.92 3.22
C LEU A 66 26.52 -25.06 2.74
N SER A 67 27.04 -24.16 3.58
CA SER A 67 28.22 -23.36 3.26
C SER A 67 29.49 -24.20 3.12
N ARG A 68 29.65 -25.23 3.96
CA ARG A 68 30.75 -26.19 3.83
C ARG A 68 30.62 -27.03 2.55
N TYR A 69 29.40 -27.46 2.21
CA TYR A 69 29.13 -28.19 0.97
C TYR A 69 29.44 -27.37 -0.28
N SER A 70 28.99 -26.11 -0.34
CA SER A 70 29.27 -25.24 -1.49
C SER A 70 30.77 -24.99 -1.68
N ARG A 71 31.53 -24.83 -0.59
CA ARG A 71 32.99 -24.73 -0.62
C ARG A 71 33.70 -26.06 -0.91
N GLY A 72 33.07 -27.20 -0.60
CA GLY A 72 33.64 -28.52 -0.85
C GLY A 72 33.60 -28.92 -2.33
N LEU A 73 32.55 -28.51 -3.05
CA LEU A 73 32.45 -28.70 -4.51
C LEU A 73 33.61 -28.04 -5.28
N ASP A 74 34.24 -27.05 -4.67
CA ASP A 74 35.36 -26.32 -5.24
C ASP A 74 36.70 -27.07 -5.16
N LEU A 75 36.81 -28.09 -4.30
CA LEU A 75 38.05 -28.81 -4.02
C LEU A 75 38.14 -30.17 -4.74
N ASP A 76 37.00 -30.77 -5.11
CA ASP A 76 36.94 -32.10 -5.74
C ASP A 76 37.01 -32.09 -7.28
N TYR A 77 37.17 -30.92 -7.90
CA TYR A 77 37.41 -30.82 -9.34
C TYR A 77 38.90 -30.56 -9.61
N PRO A 78 39.70 -31.57 -10.02
CA PRO A 78 41.06 -31.33 -10.46
C PRO A 78 41.00 -30.51 -11.75
N GLN A 79 41.29 -29.23 -11.57
CA GLN A 79 41.50 -28.17 -12.53
C GLN A 79 42.10 -28.70 -13.85
N LYS A 80 41.28 -28.79 -14.90
CA LYS A 80 41.77 -28.64 -16.27
C LYS A 80 41.67 -27.16 -16.63
N SER A 81 42.82 -26.50 -16.54
CA SER A 81 43.25 -25.36 -17.36
C SER A 81 42.29 -24.19 -17.55
N SER A 82 42.67 -23.05 -16.95
CA SER A 82 42.36 -21.67 -17.38
C SER A 82 40.88 -21.24 -17.33
N ASP A 83 40.45 -20.72 -16.17
CA ASP A 83 39.82 -19.39 -16.08
C ASP A 83 39.48 -19.05 -14.62
N GLU A 84 39.93 -17.88 -14.16
CA GLU A 84 39.68 -17.34 -12.82
C GLU A 84 38.28 -16.72 -12.64
N HIS A 85 37.31 -16.96 -13.53
CA HIS A 85 36.11 -16.12 -13.63
C HIS A 85 34.77 -16.70 -13.13
N ALA A 86 34.71 -17.89 -12.53
CA ALA A 86 33.41 -18.57 -12.32
C ALA A 86 32.81 -18.54 -10.89
N LYS A 87 33.49 -17.98 -9.87
CA LYS A 87 32.96 -17.92 -8.48
C LYS A 87 32.56 -16.54 -8.00
N GLU A 88 33.01 -15.50 -8.69
CA GLU A 88 32.64 -14.11 -8.43
C GLU A 88 31.21 -13.80 -8.89
N GLN A 89 30.71 -14.44 -9.97
CA GLN A 89 29.44 -14.09 -10.61
C GLN A 89 28.21 -14.00 -9.69
N PRO A 90 27.86 -14.97 -8.81
CA PRO A 90 26.61 -14.87 -8.05
C PRO A 90 26.63 -13.83 -6.92
N GLN A 91 27.80 -13.58 -6.32
CA GLN A 91 27.96 -12.56 -5.28
C GLN A 91 28.12 -11.18 -5.92
N ASP A 92 28.87 -11.09 -7.01
CA ASP A 92 29.03 -9.87 -7.80
C ASP A 92 27.71 -9.40 -8.38
N ASP A 93 26.86 -10.31 -8.89
CA ASP A 93 25.53 -9.95 -9.40
C ASP A 93 24.65 -9.38 -8.28
N VAL A 94 24.71 -9.97 -7.08
CA VAL A 94 23.95 -9.51 -5.92
C VAL A 94 24.47 -8.17 -5.43
N ASP A 95 25.78 -7.96 -5.41
CA ASP A 95 26.39 -6.71 -4.96
C ASP A 95 26.25 -5.60 -6.02
N ALA A 96 26.31 -5.93 -7.31
CA ALA A 96 25.97 -5.03 -8.40
C ALA A 96 24.51 -4.55 -8.30
N LEU A 97 23.56 -5.46 -8.04
CA LEU A 97 22.16 -5.11 -7.82
C LEU A 97 21.96 -4.21 -6.58
N LYS A 98 22.69 -4.48 -5.49
CA LYS A 98 22.64 -3.63 -4.29
C LYS A 98 23.18 -2.23 -4.58
N ASN A 99 24.28 -2.13 -5.32
CA ASN A 99 24.88 -0.85 -5.70
C ASN A 99 23.94 -0.04 -6.61
N GLU A 100 23.30 -0.70 -7.57
CA GLU A 100 22.32 -0.06 -8.44
C GLU A 100 21.09 0.42 -7.65
N LEU A 101 20.62 -0.37 -6.69
CA LEU A 101 19.54 0.04 -5.79
C LEU A 101 19.93 1.26 -4.94
N ALA A 102 21.18 1.31 -4.45
CA ALA A 102 21.69 2.46 -3.70
C ALA A 102 21.76 3.71 -4.58
N ARG A 103 22.24 3.58 -5.83
CA ARG A 103 22.28 4.64 -6.84
C ARG A 103 20.89 5.21 -7.13
N LEU A 104 19.92 4.35 -7.45
CA LEU A 104 18.54 4.76 -7.73
C LEU A 104 17.87 5.44 -6.54
N ARG A 105 18.13 4.97 -5.31
CA ARG A 105 17.62 5.60 -4.08
C ARG A 105 18.19 7.00 -3.90
N LEU A 106 19.48 7.19 -4.20
CA LEU A 106 20.12 8.50 -4.12
C LEU A 106 19.55 9.46 -5.17
N GLU A 107 19.39 9.02 -6.42
CA GLU A 107 18.75 9.82 -7.48
C GLU A 107 17.33 10.24 -7.11
N TYR A 108 16.53 9.31 -6.58
CA TYR A 108 15.17 9.62 -6.11
C TYR A 108 15.17 10.68 -5.00
N LYS A 109 16.08 10.57 -4.02
CA LYS A 109 16.21 11.60 -2.97
C LYS A 109 16.66 12.96 -3.52
N ARG A 110 17.57 12.96 -4.50
CA ARG A 110 18.02 14.19 -5.18
C ARG A 110 16.86 14.86 -5.92
N MET A 111 16.02 14.10 -6.63
CA MET A 111 14.77 14.61 -7.21
C MET A 111 13.76 15.13 -6.16
N LEU A 112 13.88 14.75 -4.89
CA LEU A 112 13.11 15.33 -3.78
C LEU A 112 13.77 16.58 -3.15
N GLY A 113 14.91 17.03 -3.68
CA GLY A 113 15.67 18.16 -3.16
C GLY A 113 16.51 17.84 -1.92
N LYS A 114 16.91 16.57 -1.71
CA LYS A 114 17.75 16.12 -0.58
C LYS A 114 19.08 15.53 -1.08
N ASP A 115 20.08 15.45 -0.21
CA ASP A 115 21.40 14.86 -0.52
C ASP A 115 22.05 15.48 -1.78
N LEU A 116 22.04 16.82 -1.87
CA LEU A 116 22.54 17.61 -3.01
C LEU A 116 24.01 18.05 -2.88
N ASP A 117 24.63 17.87 -1.71
CA ASP A 117 25.96 18.40 -1.37
C ASP A 117 27.09 17.86 -2.27
N GLU A 118 26.89 16.68 -2.86
CA GLU A 118 27.87 16.01 -3.72
C GLU A 118 27.73 16.36 -5.21
N LEU A 119 26.70 17.12 -5.60
CA LEU A 119 26.45 17.47 -7.00
C LEU A 119 27.21 18.73 -7.41
N SER A 120 27.75 18.74 -8.65
CA SER A 120 28.35 19.96 -9.19
C SER A 120 27.27 20.97 -9.58
N PHE A 121 27.63 22.25 -9.73
CA PHE A 121 26.68 23.28 -10.19
C PHE A 121 25.98 22.91 -11.51
N LYS A 122 26.71 22.28 -12.44
CA LYS A 122 26.14 21.81 -13.72
C LYS A 122 25.12 20.70 -13.52
N ASP A 123 25.39 19.78 -12.59
CA ASP A 123 24.48 18.67 -12.28
C ASP A 123 23.23 19.17 -11.55
N LEU A 124 23.36 20.18 -10.67
CA LEU A 124 22.21 20.85 -10.07
C LEU A 124 21.35 21.55 -11.13
N GLN A 125 21.97 22.24 -12.09
CA GLN A 125 21.24 22.92 -13.16
C GLN A 125 20.47 21.90 -14.02
N LEU A 126 21.11 20.77 -14.38
CA LEU A 126 20.43 19.70 -15.12
C LEU A 126 19.24 19.12 -14.33
N LEU A 127 19.43 18.90 -13.02
CA LEU A 127 18.37 18.40 -12.14
C LEU A 127 17.21 19.39 -12.02
N GLU A 128 17.51 20.69 -11.92
CA GLU A 128 16.52 21.78 -11.90
C GLU A 128 15.72 21.82 -13.20
N ASP A 129 16.39 21.73 -14.36
CA ASP A 129 15.75 21.69 -15.67
C ASP A 129 14.84 20.47 -15.80
N GLN A 130 15.32 19.28 -15.42
CA GLN A 130 14.54 18.04 -15.44
C GLN A 130 13.30 18.11 -14.54
N MET A 131 13.43 18.66 -13.33
CA MET A 131 12.30 18.85 -12.42
C MET A 131 11.32 19.87 -12.96
N SER A 132 11.80 20.96 -13.56
CA SER A 132 10.98 22.01 -14.14
C SER A 132 10.15 21.48 -15.32
N GLU A 133 10.77 20.73 -16.23
CA GLU A 133 10.09 20.04 -17.33
C GLU A 133 9.04 19.05 -16.80
N GLY A 134 9.41 18.21 -15.82
CA GLY A 134 8.49 17.26 -15.20
C GLY A 134 7.28 17.94 -14.54
N ILE A 135 7.49 19.06 -13.85
CA ILE A 135 6.41 19.87 -13.27
C ILE A 135 5.50 20.43 -14.37
N LEU A 136 6.07 20.90 -15.48
CA LEU A 136 5.32 21.45 -16.62
C LEU A 136 4.43 20.37 -17.25
N ALA A 137 4.99 19.19 -17.54
CA ALA A 137 4.25 18.05 -18.09
C ALA A 137 3.11 17.58 -17.16
N VAL A 138 3.34 17.55 -15.85
CA VAL A 138 2.29 17.22 -14.87
C VAL A 138 1.19 18.28 -14.85
N LYS A 139 1.54 19.57 -14.96
CA LYS A 139 0.56 20.67 -15.01
C LYS A 139 -0.31 20.58 -16.27
N GLU A 140 0.31 20.39 -17.43
CA GLU A 140 -0.40 20.24 -18.71
C GLU A 140 -1.39 19.06 -18.65
N LYS A 141 -0.95 17.91 -18.13
CA LYS A 141 -1.83 16.74 -17.98
C LYS A 141 -3.00 16.98 -17.01
N LYS A 142 -2.78 17.76 -15.95
CA LYS A 142 -3.86 18.17 -15.03
C LYS A 142 -4.86 19.10 -15.71
N GLU A 143 -4.37 20.05 -16.51
CA GLU A 143 -5.20 20.96 -17.28
C GLU A 143 -6.07 20.21 -18.29
N GLU A 144 -5.48 19.28 -19.05
CA GLU A 144 -6.20 18.43 -20.00
C GLU A 144 -7.34 17.66 -19.31
N ALA A 145 -7.06 17.04 -18.15
CA ALA A 145 -8.07 16.32 -17.39
C ALA A 145 -9.23 17.21 -16.92
N ILE A 146 -8.94 18.43 -16.46
CA ILE A 146 -9.97 19.40 -16.04
C ILE A 146 -10.81 19.84 -17.24
N LEU A 147 -10.18 20.14 -18.37
CA LEU A 147 -10.89 20.54 -19.60
C LEU A 147 -11.79 19.42 -20.11
N GLU A 148 -11.34 18.17 -20.04
CA GLU A 148 -12.16 17.01 -20.39
C GLU A 148 -13.37 16.87 -19.47
N GLN A 149 -13.17 17.01 -18.15
CA GLN A 149 -14.27 16.97 -17.18
C GLN A 149 -15.28 18.10 -17.43
N LEU A 150 -14.81 19.31 -17.73
CA LEU A 150 -15.67 20.46 -18.03
C LEU A 150 -16.50 20.23 -19.30
N LYS A 151 -15.89 19.67 -20.37
CA LYS A 151 -16.61 19.31 -21.61
C LYS A 151 -17.71 18.28 -21.34
N ARG A 152 -17.40 17.22 -20.57
CA ARG A 152 -18.38 16.19 -20.19
C ARG A 152 -19.54 16.80 -19.40
N SER A 153 -19.26 17.66 -18.42
CA SER A 153 -20.28 18.34 -17.62
C SER A 153 -21.19 19.21 -18.48
N ARG A 154 -20.63 19.97 -19.44
CA ARG A 154 -21.40 20.86 -20.32
C ARG A 154 -22.35 20.10 -21.25
N VAL A 155 -21.93 18.95 -21.79
CA VAL A 155 -22.81 18.09 -22.59
C VAL A 155 -23.94 17.52 -21.75
N GLN A 156 -23.65 17.11 -20.51
CA GLN A 156 -24.67 16.62 -19.59
C GLN A 156 -25.69 17.71 -19.23
N GLU A 157 -25.24 18.94 -18.96
CA GLU A 157 -26.09 20.09 -18.72
C GLU A 157 -27.03 20.37 -19.91
N GLN A 158 -26.49 20.40 -21.13
CA GLN A 158 -27.30 20.59 -22.34
C GLN A 158 -28.34 19.48 -22.51
N LYS A 159 -27.97 18.22 -22.27
CA LYS A 159 -28.91 17.09 -22.32
C LYS A 159 -30.03 17.26 -21.28
N ALA A 160 -29.68 17.59 -20.05
CA ALA A 160 -30.63 17.83 -18.98
C ALA A 160 -31.57 19.01 -19.29
N MET A 161 -31.06 20.07 -19.92
CA MET A 161 -31.84 21.23 -20.35
C MET A 161 -32.90 20.86 -21.39
N LEU A 162 -32.51 20.10 -22.43
CA LEU A 162 -33.44 19.63 -23.46
C LEU A 162 -34.52 18.71 -22.89
N GLU A 163 -34.15 17.83 -21.96
CA GLU A 163 -35.10 16.97 -21.25
C GLU A 163 -36.07 17.79 -20.40
N ASN A 164 -35.58 18.76 -19.63
CA ASN A 164 -36.41 19.66 -18.82
C ASN A 164 -37.40 20.45 -19.68
N ASP A 165 -36.96 20.98 -20.82
CA ASP A 165 -37.82 21.71 -21.77
C ASP A 165 -38.93 20.81 -22.33
N THR A 166 -38.59 19.55 -22.63
CA THR A 166 -39.56 18.56 -23.10
C THR A 166 -40.61 18.26 -22.02
N LEU A 167 -40.17 18.03 -20.78
CA LEU A 167 -41.05 17.79 -19.63
C LEU A 167 -41.96 19.00 -19.37
N ARG A 168 -41.44 20.23 -19.45
CA ARG A 168 -42.24 21.46 -19.29
C ARG A 168 -43.34 21.55 -20.35
N LYS A 169 -43.03 21.25 -21.62
CA LYS A 169 -44.03 21.21 -22.70
C LYS A 169 -45.13 20.17 -22.43
N GLN A 170 -44.75 18.98 -21.95
CA GLN A 170 -45.71 17.94 -21.56
C GLN A 170 -46.61 18.39 -20.40
N ILE A 171 -46.06 19.04 -19.38
CA ILE A 171 -46.85 19.60 -18.27
C ILE A 171 -47.82 20.67 -18.76
N ASP A 172 -47.38 21.56 -19.66
CA ASP A 172 -48.25 22.58 -20.25
C ASP A 172 -49.37 21.98 -21.11
N GLU A 173 -49.08 20.92 -21.86
CA GLU A 173 -50.07 20.18 -22.63
C GLU A 173 -51.11 19.50 -21.73
N ILE A 174 -50.66 18.81 -20.67
CA ILE A 174 -51.55 18.23 -19.64
C ILE A 174 -52.39 19.33 -19.01
N ARG A 175 -51.78 20.46 -18.60
CA ARG A 175 -52.50 21.60 -18.03
C ARG A 175 -53.54 22.18 -19.00
N ARG A 176 -53.26 22.25 -20.30
CA ARG A 176 -54.23 22.67 -21.33
C ARG A 176 -55.36 21.64 -21.47
N SER A 177 -55.05 20.35 -21.46
CA SER A 177 -56.04 19.27 -21.51
C SER A 177 -56.94 19.21 -20.27
N CYS A 178 -56.45 19.64 -19.10
CA CYS A 178 -57.18 19.68 -17.83
C CYS A 178 -57.95 20.99 -17.57
N LYS A 179 -57.93 21.98 -18.48
CA LYS A 179 -58.78 23.19 -18.36
C LYS A 179 -60.18 22.91 -18.90
N SER A 180 -61.02 22.28 -18.06
CA SER A 180 -62.47 22.53 -18.11
C SER A 180 -62.79 23.81 -17.32
N PRO A 181 -63.86 24.57 -17.66
CA PRO A 181 -64.14 25.85 -17.01
C PRO A 181 -64.60 25.64 -15.57
N PHE A 182 -64.09 26.49 -14.69
CA PHE A 182 -64.67 26.92 -13.43
C PHE A 182 -66.21 26.92 -13.47
N LEU A 183 -66.84 26.08 -12.64
CA LEU A 183 -67.86 26.64 -11.75
C LEU A 183 -67.11 27.42 -10.68
N GLU A 184 -67.62 28.63 -10.49
CA GLU A 184 -66.99 29.71 -9.78
C GLU A 184 -67.10 29.54 -8.27
N PHE A 185 -65.96 29.53 -7.57
CA PHE A 185 -65.91 29.79 -6.14
C PHE A 185 -64.78 30.77 -5.82
N ASN A 186 -65.19 32.02 -5.66
CA ASN A 186 -64.55 33.12 -4.94
C ASN A 186 -65.69 33.84 -4.19
N PRO A 187 -65.47 34.72 -3.20
CA PRO A 187 -64.32 34.93 -2.30
C PRO A 187 -64.78 35.09 -0.82
N LEU A 188 -63.89 34.99 0.17
CA LEU A 188 -64.09 35.64 1.48
C LEU A 188 -62.73 36.06 2.06
N GLU A 189 -62.38 37.32 1.86
CA GLU A 189 -61.46 38.01 2.75
C GLU A 189 -62.06 38.05 4.17
N ARG A 190 -61.30 37.59 5.16
CA ARG A 190 -61.41 38.10 6.52
C ARG A 190 -60.14 38.86 6.86
N ARG A 191 -60.21 40.18 6.69
CA ARG A 191 -59.27 41.18 7.21
C ARG A 191 -59.13 41.07 8.74
N PHE A 192 -57.90 41.26 9.22
CA PHE A 192 -57.56 42.10 10.38
C PHE A 192 -56.40 43.01 9.90
N SER A 193 -56.68 44.26 9.48
CA SER A 193 -56.48 45.54 10.23
C SER A 193 -55.00 45.88 10.50
N CYS A 194 -54.46 47.09 10.33
CA CYS A 194 -54.91 48.43 9.95
C CYS A 194 -53.66 49.36 9.85
N LEU A 195 -53.81 50.51 9.16
CA LEU A 195 -53.00 51.75 9.19
C LEU A 195 -51.63 51.70 8.44
N GLY A 196 -51.21 52.67 7.63
CA GLY A 196 -51.59 54.08 7.50
C GLY A 196 -50.36 54.99 7.70
N SER A 197 -49.70 55.36 6.60
CA SER A 197 -48.95 56.61 6.32
C SER A 197 -48.12 57.34 7.40
N LYS A 198 -46.78 57.39 7.25
CA LYS A 198 -45.94 58.55 6.81
C LYS A 198 -44.46 58.42 7.23
N ALA A 199 -43.60 59.02 6.42
CA ALA A 199 -42.13 58.97 6.35
C ALA A 199 -41.37 59.62 7.52
N VAL A 200 -40.06 59.31 7.65
CA VAL A 200 -38.90 60.24 7.48
C VAL A 200 -37.58 59.60 8.00
N SER A 201 -36.61 59.55 7.08
CA SER A 201 -35.14 59.74 7.19
C SER A 201 -34.17 58.86 8.01
N THR A 202 -33.08 58.55 7.29
CA THR A 202 -31.64 58.68 7.61
C THR A 202 -30.80 57.49 8.10
N SER A 203 -29.65 57.40 7.40
CA SER A 203 -28.31 56.90 7.74
C SER A 203 -28.05 55.38 7.84
N ALA A 204 -27.24 54.94 6.87
CA ALA A 204 -25.92 54.32 6.99
C ALA A 204 -25.71 53.07 7.86
N SER A 205 -24.87 52.21 7.26
CA SER A 205 -23.96 51.24 7.88
C SER A 205 -24.48 49.84 8.17
N GLU A 206 -23.68 48.92 7.61
CA GLU A 206 -23.14 47.75 8.26
C GLU A 206 -24.00 46.47 8.40
N GLU A 207 -23.42 45.45 7.77
CA GLU A 207 -23.22 44.11 8.30
C GLU A 207 -24.42 43.15 8.35
N ASN A 208 -24.01 41.89 8.20
CA ASN A 208 -24.68 40.65 8.54
C ASN A 208 -25.75 40.11 7.57
N GLU A 209 -25.35 39.13 6.76
CA GLU A 209 -25.15 37.70 7.11
C GLU A 209 -26.43 36.92 6.76
N TYR A 210 -26.50 36.43 5.52
CA TYR A 210 -27.38 35.32 5.16
C TYR A 210 -26.52 34.07 4.90
N SER A 211 -26.42 33.26 5.96
CA SER A 211 -26.46 31.80 5.99
C SER A 211 -25.98 31.04 4.73
N ASP A 212 -24.85 30.36 4.96
CA ASP A 212 -24.19 29.36 4.14
C ASP A 212 -25.06 28.12 3.80
N THR A 213 -25.04 27.73 2.52
CA THR A 213 -25.07 26.31 2.13
C THR A 213 -23.79 26.00 1.36
N SER A 214 -22.69 25.74 2.07
CA SER A 214 -21.44 25.29 1.46
C SER A 214 -21.35 23.75 1.48
N LEU A 215 -21.33 23.14 0.29
CA LEU A 215 -21.01 21.72 0.11
C LEU A 215 -19.49 21.60 -0.06
N HIS A 216 -18.80 21.07 0.95
CA HIS A 216 -17.38 20.75 0.87
C HIS A 216 -17.17 19.38 0.21
N LEU A 217 -16.63 19.36 -1.01
CA LEU A 217 -16.01 18.19 -1.62
C LEU A 217 -14.49 18.34 -1.54
N GLY A 218 -13.89 17.78 -0.48
CA GLY A 218 -12.44 17.71 -0.32
C GLY A 218 -12.05 16.87 0.90
N LEU A 219 -11.02 16.03 0.75
CA LEU A 219 -10.40 15.28 1.85
C LEU A 219 -9.58 16.23 2.74
N PRO A 220 -9.69 16.19 4.08
CA PRO A 220 -8.78 16.93 4.94
C PRO A 220 -7.61 16.05 5.40
N THR A 221 -6.39 16.47 5.01
CA THR A 221 -5.14 16.13 5.68
C THR A 221 -4.98 16.97 6.96
N GLU A 222 -4.81 16.29 8.09
CA GLU A 222 -4.19 16.65 9.38
C GLU A 222 -3.53 18.05 9.53
N VAL A 223 -3.95 18.83 10.55
CA VAL A 223 -3.02 19.59 11.42
C VAL A 223 -3.55 19.66 12.87
N ARG A 224 -2.70 19.18 13.78
CA ARG A 224 -2.72 19.16 15.25
C ARG A 224 -3.08 20.49 15.94
N HIS A 225 -3.69 20.42 17.14
CA HIS A 225 -3.11 21.01 18.37
C HIS A 225 -3.68 20.48 19.71
N LYS A 226 -2.74 20.03 20.55
CA LYS A 226 -2.60 20.21 22.02
C LYS A 226 -3.56 19.52 23.00
N ARG A 227 -3.01 18.43 23.58
CA ARG A 227 -2.84 18.11 25.02
C ARG A 227 -4.01 18.37 25.99
N LYS A 228 -4.50 17.29 26.61
CA LYS A 228 -4.67 17.21 28.07
C LYS A 228 -4.64 15.75 28.54
N ALA A 229 -3.62 15.39 29.30
CA ALA A 229 -3.61 14.18 30.13
C ALA A 229 -3.94 14.60 31.57
N GLN A 230 -4.86 13.87 32.20
CA GLN A 230 -5.17 13.94 33.64
C GLN A 230 -4.86 12.54 34.19
N LYS A 231 -3.65 12.30 34.71
CA LYS A 231 -3.16 12.49 36.10
C LYS A 231 -3.80 11.52 37.11
N ILE A 232 -2.89 10.88 37.85
CA ILE A 232 -2.99 10.35 39.23
C ILE A 232 -3.44 8.89 39.34
N ASN A 233 -2.80 7.98 40.09
CA ASN A 233 -1.51 7.79 40.79
C ASN A 233 -1.61 6.31 41.32
N HIS A 234 -0.58 5.53 41.66
CA HIS A 234 0.31 5.68 42.82
C HIS A 234 1.30 4.50 42.89
N THR A 235 2.51 4.80 43.41
CA THR A 235 3.41 3.98 44.27
C THR A 235 4.12 2.77 43.64
N CYS A 236 5.38 2.43 43.92
CA CYS A 236 6.30 2.75 45.02
C CYS A 236 7.76 2.56 44.54
N ASN A 237 8.69 3.19 45.27
CA ASN A 237 10.15 3.16 45.17
C ASN A 237 10.76 1.74 45.21
N ASP A 238 11.94 1.55 44.61
CA ASP A 238 13.11 1.10 45.36
C ASP A 238 14.44 1.47 44.68
N SER A 239 15.44 1.71 45.52
CA SER A 239 16.79 2.17 45.25
C SER A 239 17.77 1.04 44.95
N GLY A 240 18.94 1.35 44.39
CA GLY A 240 20.07 0.40 44.42
C GLY A 240 21.15 0.65 43.36
N SER A 241 21.99 1.65 43.57
CA SER A 241 23.32 1.75 42.97
C SER A 241 24.33 1.36 44.04
N GLN A 242 25.25 0.42 43.76
CA GLN A 242 26.68 0.58 44.02
C GLN A 242 27.51 -0.62 43.53
N VAL A 243 28.43 -0.24 42.64
CA VAL A 243 29.73 -0.80 42.29
C VAL A 243 30.58 -1.16 43.52
N ALA A 244 31.29 -2.29 43.45
CA ALA A 244 32.49 -2.57 44.24
C ALA A 244 33.51 -3.31 43.37
N SER A 245 34.70 -2.73 43.30
CA SER A 245 35.92 -3.31 42.76
C SER A 245 36.66 -4.05 43.88
N GLU A 246 37.08 -5.29 43.63
CA GLU A 246 38.39 -5.88 43.98
C GLU A 246 38.55 -7.20 43.22
#